data_AF-A0A3N2DHC2-F1
#
_entry.id   AF-A0A3N2DHC2-F1
#
_cell.length_a   1.000
_cell.length_b   1.000
_cell.length_c   1.000
_cell.angle_alpha   90.00
_cell.angle_beta   90.00
_cell.angle_gamma   90.00
#
_symmetry.space_group_name_H-M   'P 1'
#
loop_
_entity.id
_entity.type
_entity.pdbx_description
1 polymer ?
#
loop_
_entity_poly.entity_id
_entity_poly.type
_entity_poly.pdbx_seq_one_letter_code
_entity_poly.pdbx_strand_id
1 'polypeptide(L)'
;MRVVKFLQSLAPAHKLATLVTSTAVLIFAINFALWQQQFSAQHLRQQDQYGNQLASQTAYTASNLMLSDSRIGLRVLAAETLKRSQALHVSIYDANNTVVAEAGEERSEHSYRASILLQDNIVGYIDIEFAPQPPQLPNFWFWLCNGLILVAIYLASYLGARKFTSAIDSIFASLRDSKRFDIQKELPRTLLTSQFIDSQKDNSNNLVDGEGTPTLLAIRFTNSRGEPIQLQQEDDCQLLLDNMAIIDKVAKLYDGQHHSGHEGEVLSFNHSTDACFQALCAAVLIRSLFEQSSNPDDHSDIALALTTAPAAEAIPTELDTQYRQQFEGELLAKANQLGEIVLSRLLLAEPTIAERTRVNSGHNDIYTLLSVSPVYQKLLDNQLGQLTRADEQPE
;
A
#
# COMPACT_ATOMS: atom_id res chain seq x y z
N MET A 1 15.54 8.50 -38.41
CA MET A 1 16.99 8.17 -38.30
C MET A 1 17.81 9.14 -37.44
N ARG A 2 17.43 10.43 -37.27
CA ARG A 2 18.15 11.39 -36.38
C ARG A 2 17.88 11.19 -34.88
N VAL A 3 16.69 10.69 -34.49
CA VAL A 3 16.32 10.46 -33.07
C VAL A 3 17.14 9.33 -32.43
N VAL A 4 17.45 8.27 -33.18
CA VAL A 4 18.23 7.12 -32.70
C VAL A 4 19.69 7.50 -32.41
N LYS A 5 20.30 8.37 -33.23
CA LYS A 5 21.67 8.87 -33.01
C LYS A 5 21.76 9.82 -31.80
N PHE A 6 20.71 10.58 -31.52
CA PHE A 6 20.67 11.46 -30.35
C PHE A 6 20.54 10.66 -29.05
N LEU A 7 19.75 9.58 -29.04
CA LEU A 7 19.63 8.67 -27.88
C LEU A 7 20.94 7.92 -27.57
N GLN A 8 21.85 7.75 -28.54
CA GLN A 8 23.10 7.01 -28.33
C GLN A 8 24.17 7.81 -27.59
N SER A 9 24.18 9.15 -27.68
CA SER A 9 25.21 10.02 -27.09
C SER A 9 24.93 10.48 -25.65
N LEU A 10 23.80 10.09 -25.06
CA LEU A 10 23.48 10.43 -23.67
C LEU A 10 24.00 9.37 -22.69
N ALA A 11 24.44 9.85 -21.51
CA ALA A 11 24.87 9.02 -20.38
C ALA A 11 23.84 7.92 -20.05
N PRO A 12 24.27 6.71 -19.62
CA PRO A 12 23.37 5.58 -19.38
C PRO A 12 22.23 5.90 -18.41
N ALA A 13 22.46 6.83 -17.46
CA ALA A 13 21.47 7.44 -16.58
C ALA A 13 20.23 7.98 -17.30
N HIS A 14 20.44 8.71 -18.40
CA HIS A 14 19.38 9.38 -19.14
C HIS A 14 18.60 8.38 -20.01
N LYS A 15 19.25 7.29 -20.44
CA LYS A 15 18.59 6.21 -21.20
C LYS A 15 17.57 5.48 -20.33
N LEU A 16 17.94 5.11 -19.10
CA LEU A 16 17.01 4.48 -18.15
C LEU A 16 15.87 5.42 -17.75
N ALA A 17 16.18 6.69 -17.46
CA ALA A 17 15.16 7.68 -17.16
C ALA A 17 14.15 7.85 -18.31
N THR A 18 14.63 7.93 -19.56
CA THR A 18 13.72 8.05 -20.73
C THR A 18 12.85 6.82 -20.93
N LEU A 19 13.33 5.63 -20.57
CA LEU A 19 12.58 4.38 -20.73
C LEU A 19 11.46 4.27 -19.69
N VAL A 20 11.74 4.61 -18.43
CA VAL A 20 10.73 4.65 -17.35
C VAL A 20 9.69 5.73 -17.61
N THR A 21 10.10 6.91 -18.10
CA THR A 21 9.13 7.95 -18.47
C THR A 21 8.28 7.54 -19.67
N SER A 22 8.86 6.83 -20.63
CA SER A 22 8.15 6.35 -21.81
C SER A 22 7.08 5.31 -21.45
N THR A 23 7.41 4.35 -20.58
CA THR A 23 6.44 3.35 -20.10
C THR A 23 5.35 3.98 -19.25
N ALA A 24 5.69 4.94 -18.38
CA ALA A 24 4.70 5.66 -17.58
C ALA A 24 3.71 6.46 -18.46
N VAL A 25 4.20 7.13 -19.51
CA VAL A 25 3.36 7.86 -20.47
C VAL A 25 2.44 6.90 -21.24
N LEU A 26 2.92 5.71 -21.59
CA LEU A 26 2.13 4.71 -22.31
C LEU A 26 0.98 4.17 -21.44
N ILE A 27 1.26 3.87 -20.17
CA ILE A 27 0.24 3.46 -19.19
C ILE A 27 -0.78 4.57 -18.98
N PHE A 28 -0.32 5.83 -18.92
CA PHE A 28 -1.21 6.99 -18.79
C PHE A 28 -2.13 7.14 -20.01
N ALA A 29 -1.60 7.00 -21.23
CA ALA A 29 -2.39 7.09 -22.46
C ALA A 29 -3.48 6.01 -22.53
N ILE A 30 -3.18 4.80 -22.06
CA ILE A 30 -4.17 3.71 -21.98
C ILE A 30 -5.25 4.04 -20.96
N ASN A 31 -4.88 4.48 -19.75
CA ASN A 31 -5.85 4.88 -18.73
C ASN A 31 -6.73 6.05 -19.19
N PHE A 32 -6.15 7.03 -19.90
CA PHE A 32 -6.88 8.15 -20.48
C PHE A 32 -7.89 7.68 -21.54
N ALA A 33 -7.50 6.78 -22.43
CA ALA A 33 -8.40 6.24 -23.45
C ALA A 33 -9.57 5.48 -22.81
N LEU A 34 -9.30 4.66 -21.78
CA LEU A 34 -10.34 3.95 -21.03
C LEU A 34 -11.27 4.90 -20.29
N TRP A 35 -10.72 5.94 -19.65
CA TRP A 35 -11.52 6.96 -18.96
C TRP A 35 -12.41 7.74 -19.93
N GLN A 36 -11.87 8.15 -21.08
CA GLN A 36 -12.64 8.88 -22.10
C GLN A 36 -13.78 8.04 -22.67
N GLN A 37 -13.57 6.73 -22.84
CA GLN A 37 -14.62 5.80 -23.27
C GLN A 37 -15.72 5.66 -22.20
N GLN A 38 -15.34 5.51 -20.93
CA GLN A 38 -16.29 5.39 -19.83
C GLN A 38 -17.10 6.67 -19.61
N PHE A 39 -16.44 7.83 -19.66
CA PHE A 39 -17.08 9.14 -19.50
C PHE A 39 -18.14 9.38 -20.57
N SER A 40 -17.81 9.13 -21.84
CA SER A 40 -18.76 9.27 -22.95
C SER A 40 -19.97 8.34 -22.76
N ALA A 41 -19.74 7.10 -22.33
CA ALA A 41 -20.81 6.14 -22.09
C ALA A 41 -21.68 6.46 -20.86
N GLN A 42 -21.12 7.13 -19.85
CA GLN A 42 -21.87 7.59 -18.68
C GLN A 42 -22.75 8.79 -19.03
N HIS A 43 -22.23 9.75 -19.80
CA HIS A 43 -23.00 10.90 -20.26
C HIS A 43 -24.18 10.52 -21.14
N LEU A 44 -23.96 9.60 -22.09
CA LEU A 44 -25.03 9.09 -22.93
C LEU A 44 -26.13 8.43 -22.09
N ARG A 45 -25.76 7.57 -21.14
CA ARG A 45 -26.71 6.94 -20.21
C ARG A 45 -27.50 7.93 -19.36
N GLN A 46 -26.84 8.98 -18.86
CA GLN A 46 -27.52 10.03 -18.09
C GLN A 46 -28.51 10.81 -18.95
N GLN A 47 -28.14 11.14 -20.19
CA GLN A 47 -29.02 11.81 -21.13
C GLN A 47 -30.22 10.92 -21.50
N ASP A 48 -30.00 9.62 -21.71
CA ASP A 48 -31.07 8.66 -21.99
C ASP A 48 -32.06 8.52 -20.84
N GLN A 49 -31.56 8.45 -19.60
CA GLN A 49 -32.41 8.39 -18.41
C GLN A 49 -33.24 9.66 -18.27
N TYR A 50 -32.61 10.82 -18.43
CA TYR A 50 -33.30 12.10 -18.36
C TYR A 50 -34.35 12.26 -19.46
N GLY A 51 -34.01 11.92 -20.71
CA GLY A 51 -34.92 11.99 -21.85
C GLY A 51 -36.14 11.08 -21.68
N ASN A 52 -35.93 9.83 -21.27
CA ASN A 52 -37.02 8.88 -21.01
C ASN A 52 -37.91 9.31 -19.84
N GLN A 53 -37.32 9.85 -18.76
CA GLN A 53 -38.09 10.37 -17.62
C GLN A 53 -38.94 11.57 -18.01
N LEU A 54 -38.37 12.52 -18.76
CA LEU A 54 -39.09 13.69 -19.23
C LEU A 54 -40.25 13.28 -20.16
N ALA A 55 -40.00 12.39 -21.11
CA ALA A 55 -41.02 11.89 -22.02
C ALA A 55 -42.15 11.19 -21.25
N SER A 56 -41.81 10.35 -20.26
CA SER A 56 -42.80 9.64 -19.43
C SER A 56 -43.64 10.59 -18.57
N GLN A 57 -43.03 11.59 -17.93
CA GLN A 57 -43.74 12.60 -17.13
C GLN A 57 -44.66 13.46 -18.00
N THR A 58 -44.20 13.82 -19.19
CA THR A 58 -44.99 14.58 -20.15
C THR A 58 -46.16 13.74 -20.66
N ALA A 59 -45.96 12.45 -20.92
CA ALA A 59 -47.01 11.52 -21.34
C ALA A 59 -48.08 11.33 -20.27
N TYR A 60 -47.68 11.23 -19.00
CA TYR A 60 -48.61 11.20 -17.87
C TYR A 60 -49.43 12.48 -17.74
N THR A 61 -48.83 13.65 -17.98
CA THR A 61 -49.55 14.93 -17.95
C THR A 61 -50.48 15.07 -19.15
N ALA A 62 -50.06 14.58 -20.32
CA ALA A 62 -50.84 14.60 -21.54
C ALA A 62 -52.07 13.67 -21.49
N SER A 63 -51.99 12.52 -20.78
CA SER A 63 -53.15 11.62 -20.65
C SER A 63 -54.35 12.31 -20.00
N ASN A 64 -54.11 13.12 -18.97
CA ASN A 64 -55.14 13.91 -18.31
C ASN A 64 -55.74 14.98 -19.24
N LEU A 65 -54.94 15.55 -20.14
CA LEU A 65 -55.39 16.56 -21.09
C LEU A 65 -56.13 15.95 -22.29
N MET A 66 -55.71 14.77 -22.75
CA MET A 66 -56.42 13.99 -23.77
C MET A 66 -57.79 13.53 -23.27
N LEU A 67 -57.89 13.13 -21.99
CA LEU A 67 -59.17 12.86 -21.33
C LEU A 67 -60.14 14.02 -21.37
N SER A 68 -59.63 15.25 -21.23
CA SER A 68 -60.43 16.48 -21.28
C SER A 68 -60.67 17.00 -22.70
N ASP A 69 -60.18 16.31 -23.73
CA ASP A 69 -60.19 16.71 -25.15
C ASP A 69 -59.64 18.14 -25.40
N SER A 70 -58.71 18.58 -24.54
CA SER A 70 -58.16 19.94 -24.60
C SER A 70 -56.91 19.98 -25.48
N ARG A 71 -57.12 20.15 -26.80
CA ARG A 71 -56.01 20.37 -27.75
C ARG A 71 -55.17 21.61 -27.42
N ILE A 72 -55.78 22.63 -26.83
CA ILE A 72 -55.08 23.83 -26.38
C ILE A 72 -54.15 23.48 -25.21
N GLY A 73 -54.62 22.67 -24.26
CA GLY A 73 -53.81 22.17 -23.15
C GLY A 73 -52.59 21.38 -23.63
N LEU A 74 -52.76 20.51 -24.63
CA LEU A 74 -51.66 19.73 -25.21
C LEU A 74 -50.61 20.62 -25.89
N ARG A 75 -51.02 21.67 -26.61
CA ARG A 75 -50.10 22.65 -27.21
C ARG A 75 -49.33 23.46 -26.16
N VAL A 76 -50.01 23.88 -25.09
CA VAL A 76 -49.36 24.57 -23.97
C VAL A 76 -48.39 23.64 -23.25
N LEU A 77 -48.75 22.37 -23.06
CA LEU A 77 -47.86 21.36 -22.48
C LEU A 77 -46.60 21.15 -23.34
N ALA A 78 -46.76 21.04 -24.67
CA ALA A 78 -45.62 20.92 -25.58
C ALA A 78 -44.68 22.13 -25.50
N ALA A 79 -45.24 23.35 -25.49
CA ALA A 79 -44.47 24.59 -25.38
C ALA A 79 -43.79 24.75 -24.00
N GLU A 80 -44.46 24.38 -22.91
CA GLU A 80 -43.88 24.44 -21.55
C GLU A 80 -42.79 23.38 -21.36
N THR A 81 -42.97 22.20 -21.94
CA THR A 81 -41.96 21.13 -21.95
C THR A 81 -40.72 21.59 -22.72
N LEU A 82 -40.89 22.20 -23.90
CA LEU A 82 -39.81 22.80 -24.68
C LEU A 82 -39.09 23.92 -23.91
N LYS A 83 -39.81 24.72 -23.12
CA LYS A 83 -39.22 25.83 -22.35
C LYS A 83 -38.48 25.37 -21.09
N ARG A 84 -38.96 24.32 -20.41
CA ARG A 84 -38.38 23.80 -19.17
C ARG A 84 -37.25 22.80 -19.39
N SER A 85 -37.29 22.10 -20.52
CA SER A 85 -36.22 21.19 -20.92
C SER A 85 -35.31 21.87 -21.93
N GLN A 86 -34.11 21.33 -22.14
CA GLN A 86 -33.24 21.73 -23.24
C GLN A 86 -33.62 20.98 -24.54
N ALA A 87 -34.90 20.60 -24.70
CA ALA A 87 -35.39 19.94 -25.90
C ALA A 87 -35.47 20.94 -27.07
N LEU A 88 -35.20 20.45 -28.26
CA LEU A 88 -35.30 21.19 -29.52
C LEU A 88 -36.69 21.10 -30.14
N HIS A 89 -37.33 19.94 -29.97
CA HIS A 89 -38.61 19.63 -30.56
C HIS A 89 -39.40 18.69 -29.65
N VAL A 90 -40.71 18.95 -29.52
CA VAL A 90 -41.67 18.12 -28.79
C VAL A 90 -42.90 17.96 -29.67
N SER A 91 -43.25 16.73 -30.00
CA SER A 91 -44.45 16.40 -30.75
C SER A 91 -45.30 15.37 -30.01
N ILE A 92 -46.61 15.58 -30.03
CA ILE A 92 -47.60 14.70 -29.41
C ILE A 92 -48.46 14.14 -30.53
N TYR A 93 -48.55 12.82 -30.57
CA TYR A 93 -49.32 12.06 -31.55
C TYR A 93 -50.50 11.36 -30.89
N ASP A 94 -51.61 11.31 -31.61
CA ASP A 94 -52.78 10.50 -31.27
C ASP A 94 -52.57 9.03 -31.70
N ALA A 95 -53.49 8.14 -31.33
CA ALA A 95 -53.48 6.72 -31.69
C ALA A 95 -53.39 6.45 -33.20
N ASN A 96 -53.78 7.42 -34.03
CA ASN A 96 -53.70 7.37 -35.49
C ASN A 96 -52.37 7.90 -36.07
N ASN A 97 -51.34 8.14 -35.25
CA ASN A 97 -50.09 8.77 -35.67
C ASN A 97 -50.31 10.14 -36.34
N THR A 98 -51.29 10.89 -35.82
CA THR A 98 -51.56 12.27 -36.26
C THR A 98 -51.05 13.22 -35.21
N VAL A 99 -50.32 14.26 -35.63
CA VAL A 99 -49.79 15.29 -34.72
C VAL A 99 -50.95 16.11 -34.16
N VAL A 100 -51.12 16.07 -32.84
CA VAL A 100 -52.16 16.81 -32.11
C VAL A 100 -51.62 18.10 -31.50
N ALA A 101 -50.34 18.09 -31.11
CA ALA A 101 -49.62 19.24 -30.60
C ALA A 101 -48.13 19.12 -30.95
N GLU A 102 -47.51 20.27 -31.20
CA GLU A 102 -46.11 20.35 -31.62
C GLU A 102 -45.53 21.68 -31.13
N ALA A 103 -44.27 21.65 -30.70
CA ALA A 103 -43.49 22.83 -30.35
C ALA A 103 -42.00 22.60 -30.66
N GLY A 104 -41.35 23.60 -31.28
CA GLY A 104 -39.91 23.57 -31.56
C GLY A 104 -39.57 23.32 -33.04
N GLU A 105 -38.29 23.06 -33.32
CA GLU A 105 -37.77 22.79 -34.67
C GLU A 105 -37.16 21.38 -34.72
N GLU A 106 -37.67 20.54 -35.61
CA GLU A 106 -37.16 19.18 -35.87
C GLU A 106 -35.74 19.29 -36.45
N ARG A 107 -34.73 18.92 -35.66
CA ARG A 107 -33.32 19.13 -36.00
C ARG A 107 -32.38 18.05 -35.47
N SER A 108 -32.88 17.07 -34.71
CA SER A 108 -32.02 16.07 -34.08
C SER A 108 -32.30 14.66 -34.56
N GLU A 109 -31.25 13.84 -34.53
CA GLU A 109 -31.32 12.41 -34.82
C GLU A 109 -31.65 11.59 -33.56
N HIS A 110 -31.56 12.20 -32.38
CA HIS A 110 -31.84 11.54 -31.09
C HIS A 110 -33.19 11.97 -30.53
N SER A 111 -34.16 11.06 -30.61
CA SER A 111 -35.52 11.24 -30.12
C SER A 111 -35.85 10.23 -29.00
N TYR A 112 -36.62 10.68 -28.03
CA TYR A 112 -37.09 9.87 -26.91
C TYR A 112 -38.61 9.81 -26.93
N ARG A 113 -39.14 8.57 -27.01
CA ARG A 113 -40.56 8.33 -27.19
C ARG A 113 -41.19 7.70 -25.95
N ALA A 114 -42.33 8.23 -25.52
CA ALA A 114 -43.13 7.66 -24.44
C ALA A 114 -44.60 7.50 -24.85
N SER A 115 -45.20 6.36 -24.50
CA SER A 115 -46.61 6.09 -24.78
C SER A 115 -47.52 6.80 -23.77
N ILE A 116 -48.59 7.40 -24.27
CA ILE A 116 -49.67 7.98 -23.46
C ILE A 116 -50.68 6.87 -23.20
N LEU A 117 -50.80 6.47 -21.93
CA LEU A 117 -51.74 5.44 -21.48
C LEU A 117 -52.96 6.10 -20.85
N LEU A 118 -54.14 5.64 -21.24
CA LEU A 118 -55.41 5.99 -20.63
C LEU A 118 -56.15 4.71 -20.22
N GLN A 119 -56.34 4.51 -18.91
CA GLN A 119 -56.96 3.30 -18.37
C GLN A 119 -56.33 2.02 -18.97
N ASP A 120 -54.99 1.98 -19.00
CA ASP A 120 -54.17 0.90 -19.56
C ASP A 120 -54.26 0.67 -21.08
N ASN A 121 -54.91 1.58 -21.83
CA ASN A 121 -54.91 1.55 -23.28
C ASN A 121 -54.03 2.65 -23.89
N ILE A 122 -53.31 2.35 -24.97
CA ILE A 122 -52.45 3.32 -25.64
C ILE A 122 -53.33 4.24 -26.49
N VAL A 123 -53.39 5.52 -26.11
CA VAL A 123 -54.16 6.55 -26.80
C VAL A 123 -53.28 7.49 -27.64
N GLY A 124 -51.96 7.39 -27.51
CA GLY A 124 -51.02 8.22 -28.26
C GLY A 124 -49.58 8.03 -27.80
N TYR A 125 -48.69 8.88 -28.29
CA TYR A 125 -47.30 8.93 -27.87
C TYR A 125 -46.72 10.33 -27.99
N ILE A 126 -45.67 10.59 -27.21
CA ILE A 126 -44.91 11.82 -27.25
C ILE A 126 -43.52 11.49 -27.78
N ASP A 127 -43.03 12.32 -28.68
CA ASP A 127 -41.66 12.32 -29.15
C ASP A 127 -40.95 13.60 -28.70
N ILE A 128 -39.77 13.46 -28.10
CA ILE A 128 -38.96 14.58 -27.61
C ILE A 128 -37.57 14.46 -28.20
N GLU A 129 -37.14 15.47 -28.93
CA GLU A 129 -35.80 15.56 -29.50
C GLU A 129 -34.91 16.49 -28.70
N PHE A 130 -33.67 16.08 -28.47
CA PHE A 130 -32.67 16.89 -27.78
C PHE A 130 -31.58 17.34 -28.72
N ALA A 131 -31.00 18.52 -28.47
CA ALA A 131 -29.79 18.94 -29.16
C ALA A 131 -28.66 17.96 -28.86
N PRO A 132 -27.85 17.56 -29.87
CA PRO A 132 -26.61 16.86 -29.61
C PRO A 132 -25.73 17.77 -28.74
N GLN A 133 -25.56 17.40 -27.48
CA GLN A 133 -24.69 18.15 -26.59
C GLN A 133 -23.24 17.92 -27.06
N PRO A 134 -22.47 18.99 -27.35
CA PRO A 134 -21.06 18.81 -27.62
C PRO A 134 -20.42 18.13 -26.41
N PRO A 135 -19.51 17.17 -26.62
CA PRO A 135 -18.85 16.46 -25.53
C PRO A 135 -18.27 17.51 -24.57
N GLN A 136 -18.69 17.47 -23.31
CA GLN A 136 -18.21 18.40 -22.31
C GLN A 136 -16.71 18.18 -22.17
N LEU A 137 -15.93 19.19 -22.59
CA LEU A 137 -14.48 19.15 -22.47
C LEU A 137 -14.12 18.94 -20.99
N PRO A 138 -13.20 18.02 -20.66
CA PRO A 138 -12.82 17.78 -19.28
C PRO A 138 -12.43 19.09 -18.59
N ASN A 139 -12.90 19.29 -17.36
CA ASN A 139 -12.58 20.47 -16.56
C ASN A 139 -11.07 20.76 -16.61
N PHE A 140 -10.69 22.02 -16.82
CA PHE A 140 -9.29 22.46 -16.85
C PHE A 140 -8.46 21.94 -15.66
N TRP A 141 -9.10 21.84 -14.49
CA TRP A 141 -8.52 21.28 -13.26
C TRP A 141 -8.07 19.82 -13.40
N PHE A 142 -8.80 19.00 -14.15
CA PHE A 142 -8.40 17.62 -14.42
C PHE A 142 -7.09 17.57 -15.20
N TRP A 143 -6.94 18.43 -16.21
CA TRP A 143 -5.70 18.55 -16.98
C TRP A 143 -4.54 19.08 -16.14
N LEU A 144 -4.78 20.07 -15.29
CA LEU A 144 -3.77 20.64 -14.39
C LEU A 144 -3.21 19.59 -13.42
N CYS A 145 -4.10 18.84 -12.75
CA CYS A 145 -3.70 17.82 -11.78
C CYS A 145 -2.93 16.67 -12.44
N ASN A 146 -3.40 16.19 -13.61
CA ASN A 146 -2.68 15.15 -14.35
C ASN A 146 -1.31 15.63 -14.87
N GLY A 147 -1.22 16.90 -15.31
CA GLY A 147 0.04 17.51 -15.67
C GLY A 147 1.02 17.54 -14.50
N LEU A 148 0.56 17.92 -13.30
CA LEU A 148 1.38 17.92 -12.09
C LEU A 148 1.87 16.52 -11.70
N ILE A 149 1.04 15.49 -11.83
CA ILE A 149 1.42 14.10 -11.55
C ILE A 149 2.53 13.64 -12.50
N LEU A 150 2.41 13.93 -13.80
CA LEU A 150 3.45 13.59 -14.77
C LEU A 150 4.76 14.32 -14.49
N VAL A 151 4.70 15.59 -14.08
CA VAL A 151 5.87 16.36 -13.67
C VAL A 151 6.50 15.77 -12.40
N ALA A 152 5.70 15.36 -11.42
CA ALA A 152 6.19 14.71 -10.20
C ALA A 152 6.88 13.37 -10.50
N ILE A 153 6.32 12.54 -11.38
CA ILE A 153 6.92 11.27 -11.81
C ILE A 153 8.22 11.52 -12.58
N TYR A 154 8.24 12.52 -13.47
CA TYR A 154 9.46 12.93 -14.17
C TYR A 154 10.55 13.39 -13.20
N LEU A 155 10.18 14.21 -12.21
CA LEU A 155 11.09 14.72 -11.20
C LEU A 155 11.63 13.59 -10.31
N ALA A 156 10.75 12.70 -9.83
CA ALA A 156 11.14 11.52 -9.05
C ALA A 156 12.09 10.60 -9.84
N SER A 157 11.81 10.40 -11.13
CA SER A 157 12.69 9.64 -12.03
C SER A 157 14.03 10.35 -12.25
N TYR A 158 14.04 11.68 -12.32
CA TYR A 158 15.25 12.48 -12.47
C TYR A 158 16.13 12.46 -11.21
N LEU A 159 15.54 12.56 -10.02
CA LEU A 159 16.27 12.44 -8.75
C LEU A 159 16.74 11.01 -8.50
N GLY A 160 15.89 10.01 -8.79
CA GLY A 160 16.22 8.59 -8.65
C GLY A 160 17.34 8.16 -9.60
N ALA A 161 17.33 8.64 -10.85
CA ALA A 161 18.40 8.38 -11.80
C ALA A 161 19.76 8.88 -11.28
N ARG A 162 19.82 10.03 -10.61
CA ARG A 162 21.10 10.54 -10.06
C ARG A 162 21.69 9.61 -9.00
N LYS A 163 20.87 9.10 -8.07
CA LYS A 163 21.33 8.16 -7.03
C LYS A 163 21.63 6.76 -7.58
N PHE A 164 20.85 6.32 -8.57
CA PHE A 164 21.01 5.00 -9.18
C PHE A 164 22.22 4.94 -10.11
N THR A 165 22.57 6.04 -10.80
CA THR A 165 23.76 6.05 -11.66
C THR A 165 25.03 6.01 -10.83
N SER A 166 25.10 6.69 -9.68
CA SER A 166 26.25 6.57 -8.79
C SER A 166 26.39 5.17 -8.18
N ALA A 167 25.27 4.50 -7.90
CA ALA A 167 25.27 3.11 -7.43
C ALA A 167 25.67 2.11 -8.52
N ILE A 168 25.24 2.33 -9.77
CA ILE A 168 25.68 1.49 -10.90
C ILE A 168 27.13 1.79 -11.26
N ASP A 169 27.59 3.04 -11.23
CA ASP A 169 28.97 3.39 -11.52
C ASP A 169 29.91 2.85 -10.43
N SER A 170 29.48 2.75 -9.16
CA SER A 170 30.28 2.09 -8.11
C SER A 170 30.35 0.57 -8.31
N ILE A 171 29.25 -0.07 -8.73
CA ILE A 171 29.22 -1.50 -9.09
C ILE A 171 30.07 -1.76 -10.35
N PHE A 172 30.00 -0.90 -11.37
CA PHE A 172 30.80 -1.03 -12.59
C PHE A 172 32.26 -0.65 -12.40
N ALA A 173 32.57 0.30 -11.51
CA ALA A 173 33.94 0.59 -11.09
C ALA A 173 34.53 -0.62 -10.36
N SER A 174 33.77 -1.23 -9.45
CA SER A 174 34.12 -2.49 -8.78
C SER A 174 34.37 -3.64 -9.78
N LEU A 175 33.54 -3.77 -10.82
CA LEU A 175 33.71 -4.80 -11.85
C LEU A 175 34.84 -4.48 -12.86
N ARG A 176 35.15 -3.19 -13.08
CA ARG A 176 36.25 -2.76 -13.97
C ARG A 176 37.60 -2.87 -13.27
N ASP A 177 37.65 -2.69 -11.96
CA ASP A 177 38.83 -2.92 -11.12
C ASP A 177 39.08 -4.42 -10.85
N SER A 178 38.02 -5.24 -10.97
CA SER A 178 38.07 -6.71 -10.83
C SER A 178 38.90 -7.45 -11.89
N LYS A 179 39.52 -6.77 -12.88
CA LYS A 179 40.40 -7.41 -13.88
C LYS A 179 41.89 -7.26 -13.59
N ARG A 180 42.29 -6.77 -12.41
CA ARG A 180 43.71 -6.55 -12.11
C ARG A 180 44.12 -6.83 -10.66
N PHE A 181 43.54 -7.85 -10.03
CA PHE A 181 44.07 -8.34 -8.75
C PHE A 181 44.44 -9.81 -8.81
N ASP A 182 45.75 -10.01 -8.65
CA ASP A 182 46.46 -11.28 -8.64
C ASP A 182 45.97 -12.21 -7.53
N ILE A 183 46.01 -13.49 -7.88
CA ILE A 183 45.70 -14.67 -7.10
C ILE A 183 46.79 -14.86 -6.03
N GLN A 184 46.58 -14.42 -4.78
CA GLN A 184 47.10 -15.10 -3.56
C GLN A 184 46.84 -14.28 -2.28
N LYS A 185 45.71 -14.57 -1.61
CA LYS A 185 45.61 -14.90 -0.17
C LYS A 185 44.13 -14.91 0.25
N GLU A 186 43.63 -16.11 0.49
CA GLU A 186 42.67 -16.58 1.52
C GLU A 186 41.83 -15.51 2.25
N LEU A 187 40.51 -15.60 2.48
CA LEU A 187 39.42 -16.59 2.30
C LEU A 187 38.08 -15.79 2.55
N PRO A 188 36.84 -16.31 2.39
CA PRO A 188 35.89 -15.80 1.40
C PRO A 188 34.56 -15.28 2.02
N ARG A 189 34.19 -14.01 1.76
CA ARG A 189 32.87 -13.47 2.13
C ARG A 189 31.75 -13.73 1.11
N THR A 190 32.03 -14.42 0.01
CA THR A 190 31.05 -14.68 -1.06
C THR A 190 30.57 -16.14 -1.15
N LEU A 191 30.97 -17.00 -0.21
CA LEU A 191 30.44 -18.38 -0.08
C LEU A 191 29.46 -18.54 1.10
N LEU A 192 29.32 -17.57 1.99
CA LEU A 192 28.45 -17.70 3.18
C LEU A 192 26.96 -17.55 2.86
N THR A 193 26.58 -16.76 1.85
CA THR A 193 25.16 -16.58 1.51
C THR A 193 24.60 -17.72 0.64
N SER A 194 25.43 -18.45 -0.10
CA SER A 194 25.00 -19.58 -0.92
C SER A 194 25.23 -20.96 -0.28
N GLN A 195 26.14 -21.11 0.69
CA GLN A 195 26.27 -22.38 1.45
C GLN A 195 25.34 -22.47 2.68
N PHE A 196 24.78 -21.37 3.19
CA PHE A 196 23.77 -21.44 4.26
C PHE A 196 22.34 -21.68 3.74
N ILE A 197 22.05 -21.33 2.48
CA ILE A 197 20.74 -21.63 1.87
C ILE A 197 20.62 -23.13 1.51
N ASP A 198 21.72 -23.82 1.17
CA ASP A 198 21.70 -25.26 0.93
C ASP A 198 21.83 -26.10 2.23
N SER A 199 22.42 -25.56 3.31
CA SER A 199 22.52 -26.26 4.60
C SER A 199 21.20 -26.24 5.41
N GLN A 200 20.22 -25.41 5.04
CA GLN A 200 18.90 -25.39 5.69
C GLN A 200 17.86 -26.36 5.11
N LYS A 201 18.15 -27.01 3.98
CA LYS A 201 17.25 -28.04 3.44
C LYS A 201 17.34 -29.38 4.19
N ASP A 202 18.43 -29.62 4.91
CA ASP A 202 18.65 -30.86 5.67
C ASP A 202 18.30 -30.78 7.17
N ASN A 203 18.09 -29.59 7.75
CA ASN A 203 17.75 -29.44 9.17
C ASN A 203 16.26 -29.14 9.44
N SER A 204 15.45 -29.05 8.39
CA SER A 204 13.98 -28.85 8.49
C SER A 204 13.21 -30.12 8.93
N ASN A 205 13.91 -31.23 9.17
CA ASN A 205 13.31 -32.48 9.67
C ASN A 205 13.42 -32.67 11.19
N ASN A 206 13.99 -31.71 11.92
CA ASN A 206 13.97 -31.69 13.40
C ASN A 206 13.01 -30.62 13.93
N LEU A 207 11.79 -30.58 13.39
CA LEU A 207 10.65 -30.04 14.14
C LEU A 207 10.38 -31.00 15.29
N VAL A 208 11.15 -30.82 16.37
CA VAL A 208 10.79 -31.37 17.67
C VAL A 208 9.42 -30.77 18.00
N ASP A 209 8.47 -31.64 18.32
CA ASP A 209 7.12 -31.33 18.80
C ASP A 209 7.20 -30.44 20.06
N GLY A 210 7.44 -29.15 19.87
CA GLY A 210 7.30 -28.13 20.91
C GLY A 210 5.84 -27.75 21.02
N GLU A 211 5.20 -28.04 22.15
CA GLU A 211 3.79 -27.71 22.44
C GLU A 211 3.52 -26.19 22.62
N GLY A 212 4.33 -25.31 22.02
CA GLY A 212 4.28 -23.85 22.18
C GLY A 212 3.91 -23.10 20.91
N THR A 213 3.26 -21.95 21.07
CA THR A 213 3.01 -20.99 19.97
C THR A 213 4.34 -20.33 19.56
N PRO A 214 4.77 -20.50 18.28
CA PRO A 214 6.02 -19.89 17.84
C PRO A 214 5.90 -18.36 17.90
N THR A 215 6.84 -17.75 18.60
CA THR A 215 6.87 -16.30 18.83
C THR A 215 8.07 -15.68 18.13
N LEU A 216 7.84 -14.57 17.43
CA LEU A 216 8.84 -13.82 16.68
C LEU A 216 9.02 -12.44 17.30
N LEU A 217 10.28 -12.06 17.51
CA LEU A 217 10.72 -10.74 17.92
C LEU A 217 11.57 -10.16 16.78
N ALA A 218 11.09 -9.09 16.15
CA ALA A 218 11.84 -8.36 15.14
C ALA A 218 12.47 -7.11 15.74
N ILE A 219 13.73 -6.87 15.37
CA ILE A 219 14.62 -5.87 15.92
C ILE A 219 15.19 -5.06 14.76
N ARG A 220 15.07 -3.74 14.81
CA ARG A 220 15.73 -2.85 13.85
C ARG A 220 16.51 -1.78 14.56
N PHE A 221 17.75 -1.60 14.13
CA PHE A 221 18.59 -0.50 14.54
C PHE A 221 18.33 0.71 13.67
N THR A 222 18.10 1.85 14.31
CA THR A 222 17.76 3.12 13.68
C THR A 222 18.67 4.21 14.20
N ASN A 223 18.84 5.28 13.41
CA ASN A 223 19.48 6.50 13.87
C ASN A 223 18.45 7.44 14.54
N SER A 224 18.90 8.57 15.06
CA SER A 224 18.06 9.58 15.74
C SER A 224 17.02 10.25 14.84
N ARG A 225 17.07 9.99 13.54
CA ARG A 225 16.08 10.42 12.56
C ARG A 225 15.04 9.33 12.27
N GLY A 226 15.13 8.18 12.95
CA GLY A 226 14.30 7.00 12.69
C GLY A 226 14.62 6.33 11.37
N GLU A 227 15.78 6.59 10.76
CA GLU A 227 16.20 5.91 9.53
C GLU A 227 17.04 4.68 9.89
N PRO A 228 16.92 3.56 9.14
CA PRO A 228 17.74 2.38 9.36
C PRO A 228 19.22 2.74 9.20
N ILE A 229 20.06 2.26 10.11
CA ILE A 229 21.52 2.48 10.06
C ILE A 229 22.04 1.83 8.76
N GLN A 230 22.54 2.66 7.84
CA GLN A 230 23.13 2.19 6.59
C GLN A 230 24.63 2.01 6.78
N LEU A 231 25.17 0.85 6.39
CA LEU A 231 26.59 0.49 6.42
C LEU A 231 27.44 1.33 5.43
N GLN A 232 27.44 2.66 5.58
CA GLN A 232 28.21 3.57 4.72
C GLN A 232 29.55 3.97 5.37
N GLN A 233 29.66 3.86 6.70
CA GLN A 233 30.85 4.25 7.45
C GLN A 233 31.40 3.06 8.26
N GLU A 234 32.73 3.03 8.45
CA GLU A 234 33.43 1.95 9.16
C GLU A 234 33.01 1.89 10.65
N ASP A 235 32.70 3.05 11.23
CA ASP A 235 32.18 3.19 12.60
C ASP A 235 30.77 2.59 12.75
N ASP A 236 29.90 2.73 11.75
CA ASP A 236 28.54 2.15 11.74
C ASP A 236 28.59 0.61 11.66
N CYS A 237 29.59 0.07 10.96
CA CYS A 237 29.81 -1.38 10.89
C CYS A 237 30.19 -1.96 12.25
N GLN A 238 31.06 -1.28 13.00
CA GLN A 238 31.50 -1.72 14.32
C GLN A 238 30.35 -1.66 15.33
N LEU A 239 29.59 -0.57 15.31
CA LEU A 239 28.40 -0.40 16.15
C LEU A 239 27.37 -1.52 15.90
N LEU A 240 27.10 -1.86 14.64
CA LEU A 240 26.18 -2.95 14.31
C LEU A 240 26.71 -4.32 14.76
N LEU A 241 28.02 -4.59 14.61
CA LEU A 241 28.62 -5.84 15.06
C LEU A 241 28.57 -6.02 16.58
N ASP A 242 28.84 -4.95 17.34
CA ASP A 242 28.77 -4.96 18.80
C ASP A 242 27.32 -5.17 19.26
N ASN A 243 26.36 -4.55 18.58
CA ASN A 243 24.93 -4.73 18.85
C ASN A 243 24.41 -6.13 18.49
N MET A 244 24.93 -6.74 17.42
CA MET A 244 24.62 -8.14 17.07
C MET A 244 25.10 -9.11 18.15
N ALA A 245 26.28 -8.89 18.73
CA ALA A 245 26.79 -9.72 19.82
C ALA A 245 25.90 -9.68 21.06
N ILE A 246 25.28 -8.53 21.35
CA ILE A 246 24.30 -8.37 22.44
C ILE A 246 23.03 -9.20 22.15
N ILE A 247 22.51 -9.13 20.93
CA ILE A 247 21.35 -9.92 20.50
C ILE A 247 21.62 -11.42 20.66
N ASP A 248 22.79 -11.90 20.21
CA ASP A 248 23.20 -13.30 20.34
C ASP A 248 23.30 -13.77 21.80
N LYS A 249 23.82 -12.91 22.69
CA LYS A 249 23.88 -13.19 24.13
C LYS A 249 22.46 -13.35 24.72
N VAL A 250 21.55 -12.46 24.38
CA VAL A 250 20.15 -12.52 24.87
C VAL A 250 19.40 -13.70 24.26
N ALA A 251 19.60 -14.01 22.98
CA ALA A 251 19.01 -15.17 22.33
C ALA A 251 19.39 -16.47 23.05
N LYS A 252 20.67 -16.64 23.41
CA LYS A 252 21.15 -17.80 24.17
C LYS A 252 20.57 -17.91 25.58
N LEU A 253 20.31 -16.78 26.25
CA LEU A 253 19.73 -16.78 27.61
C LEU A 253 18.30 -17.33 27.64
N TYR A 254 17.55 -17.11 26.57
CA TYR A 254 16.14 -17.48 26.44
C TYR A 254 15.89 -18.64 25.47
N ASP A 255 16.94 -19.37 25.06
CA ASP A 255 16.87 -20.47 24.09
C ASP A 255 16.20 -20.07 22.74
N GLY A 256 16.42 -18.81 22.34
CA GLY A 256 15.95 -18.24 21.09
C GLY A 256 16.92 -18.49 19.94
N GLN A 257 16.38 -18.60 18.73
CA GLN A 257 17.18 -18.71 17.50
C GLN A 257 17.24 -17.36 16.79
N HIS A 258 18.48 -16.89 16.55
CA HIS A 258 18.73 -15.64 15.84
C HIS A 258 18.80 -15.85 14.33
N HIS A 259 18.08 -15.00 13.61
CA HIS A 259 17.97 -14.98 12.15
C HIS A 259 18.20 -13.55 11.66
N SER A 260 19.03 -13.37 10.63
CA SER A 260 19.14 -12.07 9.96
C SER A 260 18.03 -11.94 8.90
N GLY A 261 17.19 -10.92 9.08
CA GLY A 261 16.07 -10.58 8.20
C GLY A 261 16.46 -9.54 7.15
N HIS A 262 15.51 -9.15 6.30
CA HIS A 262 15.76 -8.19 5.21
C HIS A 262 15.80 -6.75 5.70
N GLU A 263 15.01 -6.42 6.73
CA GLU A 263 14.91 -5.07 7.29
C GLU A 263 15.40 -4.96 8.75
N GLY A 264 16.04 -6.00 9.28
CA GLY A 264 16.50 -6.07 10.67
C GLY A 264 16.85 -7.48 11.10
N GLU A 265 17.11 -7.65 12.39
CA GLU A 265 17.35 -8.95 13.02
C GLU A 265 16.06 -9.54 13.58
N VAL A 266 15.93 -10.86 13.56
CA VAL A 266 14.74 -11.57 14.05
C VAL A 266 15.16 -12.67 15.01
N LEU A 267 14.54 -12.69 16.20
CA LEU A 267 14.65 -13.78 17.17
C LEU A 267 13.37 -14.61 17.14
N SER A 268 13.50 -15.92 16.98
CA SER A 268 12.37 -16.86 17.06
C SER A 268 12.45 -17.76 18.29
N PHE A 269 11.33 -17.91 18.98
CA PHE A 269 11.19 -18.70 20.20
C PHE A 269 10.14 -19.78 19.97
N ASN A 270 10.59 -21.03 19.84
CA ASN A 270 9.73 -22.17 19.46
C ASN A 270 9.81 -23.34 20.45
N HIS A 271 10.76 -23.32 21.39
CA HIS A 271 11.12 -24.49 22.21
C HIS A 271 10.50 -24.48 23.62
N SER A 272 9.61 -23.53 23.93
CA SER A 272 9.03 -23.37 25.27
C SER A 272 7.53 -23.11 25.24
N THR A 273 6.83 -23.61 26.26
CA THR A 273 5.42 -23.30 26.54
C THR A 273 5.20 -21.82 26.91
N ASP A 274 6.26 -21.14 27.37
CA ASP A 274 6.27 -19.71 27.71
C ASP A 274 7.00 -18.85 26.64
N ALA A 275 7.10 -19.33 25.39
CA ALA A 275 7.81 -18.65 24.30
C ALA A 275 7.41 -17.18 24.11
N CYS A 276 6.11 -16.86 24.26
CA CYS A 276 5.60 -15.49 24.22
C CYS A 276 6.25 -14.59 25.28
N PHE A 277 6.39 -15.13 26.49
CA PHE A 277 6.92 -14.40 27.63
C PHE A 277 8.44 -14.28 27.57
N GLN A 278 9.12 -15.31 27.05
CA GLN A 278 10.55 -15.27 26.77
C GLN A 278 10.89 -14.20 25.73
N ALA A 279 10.11 -14.12 24.64
CA ALA A 279 10.28 -13.08 23.63
C ALA A 279 10.10 -11.67 24.21
N LEU A 280 9.10 -11.48 25.06
CA LEU A 280 8.87 -10.21 25.76
C LEU A 280 10.05 -9.83 26.67
N CYS A 281 10.53 -10.78 27.48
CA CYS A 281 11.68 -10.55 28.35
C CYS A 281 12.95 -10.25 27.54
N ALA A 282 13.17 -10.95 26.43
CA ALA A 282 14.27 -10.67 25.51
C ALA A 282 14.17 -9.25 24.94
N ALA A 283 12.99 -8.81 24.51
CA ALA A 283 12.80 -7.46 23.98
C ALA A 283 13.09 -6.37 25.01
N VAL A 284 12.58 -6.52 26.24
CA VAL A 284 12.85 -5.56 27.33
C VAL A 284 14.34 -5.54 27.67
N LEU A 285 14.98 -6.72 27.76
CA LEU A 285 16.39 -6.82 28.10
C LEU A 285 17.30 -6.21 27.02
N ILE A 286 17.00 -6.46 25.74
CA ILE A 286 17.73 -5.87 24.61
C ILE A 286 17.61 -4.35 24.64
N ARG A 287 16.41 -3.81 24.87
CA ARG A 287 16.20 -2.37 25.01
C ARG A 287 17.02 -1.78 26.15
N SER A 288 16.98 -2.41 27.33
CA SER A 288 17.72 -1.92 28.51
C SER A 288 19.23 -2.01 28.34
N LEU A 289 19.74 -3.05 27.65
CA LEU A 289 21.16 -3.16 27.31
C LEU A 289 21.57 -2.07 26.31
N PHE A 290 20.73 -1.79 25.31
CA PHE A 290 20.96 -0.75 24.34
C PHE A 290 20.98 0.64 24.98
N GLU A 291 20.01 0.95 25.84
CA GLU A 291 19.97 2.20 26.61
C GLU A 291 21.19 2.38 27.53
N GLN A 292 21.83 1.29 27.98
CA GLN A 292 23.05 1.35 28.77
C GLN A 292 24.34 1.45 27.93
N SER A 293 24.36 0.83 26.75
CA SER A 293 25.51 0.86 25.84
C SER A 293 25.57 2.11 24.97
N SER A 294 24.42 2.76 24.72
CA SER A 294 24.35 4.00 23.94
C SER A 294 25.06 5.14 24.69
N ASN A 295 26.15 5.62 24.11
CA ASN A 295 26.85 6.81 24.57
C ASN A 295 25.89 8.03 24.43
N PRO A 296 25.82 8.99 25.38
CA PRO A 296 24.97 10.19 25.25
C PRO A 296 25.18 11.02 23.98
N ASP A 297 26.35 10.91 23.35
CA ASP A 297 26.66 11.54 22.05
C ASP A 297 26.29 10.66 20.85
N ASP A 298 26.04 9.37 21.06
CA ASP A 298 25.58 8.44 20.04
C ASP A 298 24.06 8.53 19.90
N HIS A 299 23.63 8.63 18.66
CA HIS A 299 22.26 8.95 18.25
C HIS A 299 21.56 7.71 17.74
N SER A 300 21.93 6.53 18.22
CA SER A 300 21.34 5.26 17.83
C SER A 300 20.09 4.97 18.69
N ASP A 301 19.05 4.45 18.05
CA ASP A 301 17.79 4.05 18.69
C ASP A 301 17.34 2.68 18.15
N ILE A 302 16.55 1.95 18.91
CA ILE A 302 16.16 0.57 18.60
C ILE A 302 14.64 0.43 18.54
N ALA A 303 14.15 -0.09 17.41
CA ALA A 303 12.75 -0.40 17.23
C ALA A 303 12.52 -1.91 17.44
N LEU A 304 11.60 -2.24 18.34
CA LEU A 304 11.31 -3.62 18.76
C LEU A 304 9.82 -3.95 18.54
N ALA A 305 9.54 -5.03 17.80
CA ALA A 305 8.20 -5.49 17.51
C ALA A 305 8.05 -6.99 17.78
N LEU A 306 6.96 -7.38 18.47
CA LEU A 306 6.68 -8.78 18.82
C LEU A 306 5.36 -9.28 18.20
N THR A 307 5.38 -10.52 17.70
CA THR A 307 4.17 -11.25 17.35
C THR A 307 4.27 -12.73 17.65
N THR A 308 3.11 -13.36 17.79
CA THR A 308 2.96 -14.81 17.74
C THR A 308 2.37 -15.20 16.40
N ALA A 309 2.73 -16.38 15.90
CA ALA A 309 1.97 -17.00 14.81
C ALA A 309 0.75 -17.74 15.41
N PRO A 310 -0.39 -17.76 14.72
CA PRO A 310 -1.56 -18.51 15.17
C PRO A 310 -1.23 -20.01 15.22
N ALA A 311 -1.38 -20.63 16.39
CA ALA A 311 -1.25 -22.08 16.55
C ALA A 311 -2.40 -22.80 15.84
N ALA A 312 -2.16 -23.27 14.61
CA ALA A 312 -2.64 -24.57 14.10
C ALA A 312 -2.19 -24.78 12.65
N GLU A 313 -1.66 -25.99 12.42
CA GLU A 313 -1.37 -26.65 11.14
C GLU A 313 -0.28 -26.02 10.28
N ALA A 314 0.92 -26.61 10.40
CA ALA A 314 1.93 -26.75 9.34
C ALA A 314 1.82 -25.71 8.22
N ILE A 315 2.08 -24.45 8.58
CA ILE A 315 2.17 -23.38 7.60
C ILE A 315 3.32 -23.78 6.66
N PRO A 316 3.09 -23.93 5.35
CA PRO A 316 4.17 -24.23 4.40
C PRO A 316 5.27 -23.19 4.57
N THR A 317 6.53 -23.61 4.58
CA THR A 317 7.71 -22.78 4.88
C THR A 317 7.79 -21.48 4.05
N GLU A 318 7.12 -21.44 2.89
CA GLU A 318 6.97 -20.26 2.02
C GLU A 318 5.97 -19.21 2.54
N LEU A 319 4.92 -19.63 3.26
CA LEU A 319 3.93 -18.72 3.84
C LEU A 319 4.44 -18.10 5.16
N ASP A 320 5.33 -18.81 5.88
CA ASP A 320 6.07 -18.27 7.03
C ASP A 320 7.00 -17.12 6.61
N THR A 321 7.68 -17.24 5.46
CA THR A 321 8.56 -16.17 4.95
C THR A 321 7.77 -14.94 4.51
N GLN A 322 6.63 -15.11 3.84
CA GLN A 322 5.77 -13.98 3.46
C GLN A 322 5.13 -13.30 4.69
N TYR A 323 4.70 -14.08 5.68
CA TYR A 323 4.14 -13.56 6.93
C TYR A 323 5.20 -12.78 7.73
N ARG A 324 6.42 -13.30 7.82
CA ARG A 324 7.58 -12.62 8.44
C ARG A 324 7.90 -11.30 7.76
N GLN A 325 7.96 -11.27 6.42
CA GLN A 325 8.23 -10.03 5.68
C GLN A 325 7.15 -8.97 5.86
N GLN A 326 5.88 -9.38 5.85
CA GLN A 326 4.77 -8.46 6.07
C GLN A 326 4.74 -7.92 7.52
N PHE A 327 5.05 -8.80 8.48
CA PHE A 327 5.17 -8.45 9.91
C PHE A 327 6.33 -7.47 10.16
N GLU A 328 7.52 -7.76 9.64
CA GLU A 328 8.72 -6.93 9.73
C GLU A 328 8.49 -5.52 9.13
N GLY A 329 7.70 -5.41 8.06
CA GLY A 329 7.43 -4.11 7.45
C GLY A 329 6.52 -3.23 8.29
N GLU A 330 5.35 -3.73 8.69
CA GLU A 330 4.28 -2.91 9.26
C GLU A 330 4.48 -2.59 10.75
N LEU A 331 4.74 -3.60 11.58
CA LEU A 331 4.83 -3.42 13.03
C LEU A 331 6.15 -2.77 13.42
N LEU A 332 7.21 -3.04 12.68
CA LEU A 332 8.52 -2.46 12.92
C LEU A 332 8.59 -0.99 12.46
N ALA A 333 7.92 -0.63 11.37
CA ALA A 333 7.73 0.78 11.01
C ALA A 333 6.95 1.53 12.09
N LYS A 334 5.97 0.89 12.73
CA LYS A 334 5.21 1.48 13.85
C LYS A 334 6.05 1.60 15.12
N ALA A 335 6.84 0.58 15.46
CA ALA A 335 7.75 0.60 16.59
C ALA A 335 8.76 1.74 16.48
N ASN A 336 9.30 1.94 15.28
CA ASN A 336 10.22 3.04 14.97
C ASN A 336 9.56 4.42 15.12
N GLN A 337 8.30 4.59 14.71
CA GLN A 337 7.58 5.86 14.88
C GLN A 337 7.31 6.21 16.35
N LEU A 338 7.12 5.20 17.20
CA LEU A 338 6.73 5.38 18.60
C LEU A 338 7.93 5.38 19.56
N GLY A 339 9.08 4.81 19.16
CA GLY A 339 10.22 4.60 20.05
C GLY A 339 9.88 3.66 21.22
N GLU A 340 8.86 2.81 21.05
CA GLU A 340 8.34 1.92 22.09
C GLU A 340 8.34 0.47 21.62
N ILE A 341 8.31 -0.47 22.57
CA ILE A 341 8.15 -1.89 22.28
C ILE A 341 6.70 -2.10 21.86
N VAL A 342 6.52 -2.56 20.62
CA VAL A 342 5.21 -2.77 20.01
C VAL A 342 4.83 -4.26 20.04
N LEU A 343 3.57 -4.53 20.41
CA LEU A 343 3.00 -5.85 20.56
C LEU A 343 1.82 -6.04 19.61
N SER A 344 1.77 -7.19 18.92
CA SER A 344 0.63 -7.57 18.10
C SER A 344 -0.56 -8.03 18.94
N ARG A 345 -1.78 -7.90 18.40
CA ARG A 345 -3.01 -8.38 19.02
C ARG A 345 -2.99 -9.88 19.34
N LEU A 346 -2.30 -10.69 18.52
CA LEU A 346 -2.21 -12.13 18.70
C LEU A 346 -1.43 -12.49 19.98
N LEU A 347 -0.43 -11.68 20.35
CA LEU A 347 0.35 -11.88 21.57
C LEU A 347 -0.47 -11.57 22.84
N LEU A 348 -1.43 -10.64 22.77
CA LEU A 348 -2.32 -10.30 23.89
C LEU A 348 -3.50 -11.25 24.06
N ALA A 349 -3.77 -12.08 23.06
CA ALA A 349 -4.75 -13.16 23.19
C ALA A 349 -4.24 -14.29 24.12
N GLU A 350 -2.93 -14.35 24.38
CA GLU A 350 -2.33 -15.32 25.28
C GLU A 350 -2.53 -14.91 26.76
N PRO A 351 -3.15 -15.77 27.58
CA PRO A 351 -3.50 -15.44 28.96
C PRO A 351 -2.26 -15.20 29.84
N THR A 352 -1.13 -15.82 29.51
CA THR A 352 0.14 -15.66 30.24
C THR A 352 0.72 -14.24 30.11
N ILE A 353 0.49 -13.55 29.00
CA ILE A 353 0.99 -12.19 28.75
C ILE A 353 0.05 -11.13 29.34
N ALA A 354 -1.26 -11.32 29.17
CA ALA A 354 -2.27 -10.36 29.62
C ALA A 354 -2.22 -10.11 31.14
N GLU A 355 -1.89 -11.12 31.95
CA GLU A 355 -1.80 -11.00 33.41
C GLU A 355 -0.45 -10.43 33.89
N ARG A 356 0.60 -10.51 33.06
CA ARG A 356 1.98 -10.17 33.43
C ARG A 356 2.44 -8.81 32.91
N THR A 357 1.66 -8.17 32.04
CA THR A 357 2.03 -6.92 31.36
C THR A 357 0.95 -5.86 31.50
N ARG A 358 1.37 -4.58 31.46
CA ARG A 358 0.47 -3.45 31.23
C ARG A 358 0.77 -2.87 29.86
N VAL A 359 -0.26 -2.75 29.04
CA VAL A 359 -0.17 -2.28 27.67
C VAL A 359 -1.09 -1.10 27.43
N ASN A 360 -0.67 -0.18 26.57
CA ASN A 360 -1.52 0.89 26.07
C ASN A 360 -2.20 0.40 24.78
N SER A 361 -3.51 0.63 24.66
CA SER A 361 -4.23 0.34 23.42
C SER A 361 -3.95 1.42 22.39
N GLY A 362 -3.27 1.06 21.30
CA GLY A 362 -3.07 1.94 20.15
C GLY A 362 -4.20 1.86 19.13
N HIS A 363 -4.07 2.64 18.04
CA HIS A 363 -4.93 2.50 16.87
C HIS A 363 -4.54 1.28 16.02
N ASN A 364 -5.53 0.60 15.43
CA ASN A 364 -5.39 -0.54 14.52
C ASN A 364 -4.81 -1.83 15.12
N ASP A 365 -5.28 -2.29 16.29
CA ASP A 365 -4.88 -3.59 16.86
C ASP A 365 -3.37 -3.70 17.20
N ILE A 366 -2.70 -2.56 17.35
CA ILE A 366 -1.31 -2.42 17.78
C ILE A 366 -1.28 -1.92 19.22
N TYR A 367 -0.46 -2.54 20.07
CA TYR A 367 -0.36 -2.20 21.48
C TYR A 367 1.08 -1.82 21.84
N THR A 368 1.27 -0.87 22.75
CA THR A 368 2.60 -0.52 23.26
C THR A 368 2.79 -1.00 24.69
N LEU A 369 3.98 -1.52 25.00
CA LEU A 369 4.32 -2.00 26.33
C LEU A 369 4.58 -0.80 27.25
N LEU A 370 3.79 -0.66 28.31
CA LEU A 370 3.99 0.38 29.34
C LEU A 370 4.89 -0.10 30.47
N SER A 371 4.63 -1.30 30.99
CA SER A 371 5.42 -1.86 32.10
C SER A 371 5.18 -3.36 32.24
N VAL A 372 6.20 -4.09 32.67
CA VAL A 372 6.07 -5.49 33.11
C VAL A 372 5.75 -5.52 34.61
N SER A 373 5.10 -6.59 35.09
CA SER A 373 4.79 -6.75 36.52
C SER A 373 6.06 -6.62 37.40
N PRO A 374 5.96 -6.00 38.61
CA PRO A 374 7.12 -5.69 39.46
C PRO A 374 7.98 -6.90 39.84
N VAL A 375 7.38 -8.09 39.91
CA VAL A 375 8.08 -9.34 40.23
C VAL A 375 9.09 -9.69 39.13
N TYR A 376 8.70 -9.47 37.88
CA TYR A 376 9.54 -9.77 36.72
C TYR A 376 10.51 -8.63 36.40
N GLN A 377 10.14 -7.38 36.70
CA GLN A 377 11.08 -6.25 36.62
C GLN A 377 12.34 -6.54 37.44
N LYS A 378 12.18 -7.02 38.69
CA LYS A 378 13.31 -7.39 39.56
C LYS A 378 14.16 -8.54 39.00
N LEU A 379 13.54 -9.46 38.26
CA LEU A 379 14.27 -10.56 37.60
C LEU A 379 15.08 -10.04 36.41
N LEU A 380 14.49 -9.17 35.59
CA LEU A 380 15.16 -8.52 34.47
C LEU A 380 16.32 -7.64 34.95
N ASP A 381 16.13 -6.86 36.01
CA ASP A 381 17.19 -6.03 36.61
C ASP A 381 18.38 -6.89 37.09
N ASN A 382 18.09 -8.06 37.67
CA ASN A 382 19.13 -9.01 38.09
C ASN A 382 19.88 -9.62 36.89
N GLN A 383 19.18 -9.97 35.82
CA GLN A 383 19.78 -10.53 34.61
C GLN A 383 20.61 -9.48 33.86
N LEU A 384 20.10 -8.25 33.78
CA LEU A 384 20.82 -7.11 33.24
C LEU A 384 22.14 -6.90 34.00
N GLY A 385 22.08 -6.87 35.34
CA GLY A 385 23.28 -6.76 36.17
C GLY A 385 24.27 -7.92 36.04
N GLN A 386 23.83 -9.13 35.68
CA GLN A 386 24.73 -10.26 35.39
C GLN A 386 25.42 -10.10 34.04
N LEU A 387 24.69 -9.65 33.02
CA LEU A 387 25.23 -9.45 31.68
C LEU A 387 26.22 -8.28 31.62
N THR A 388 25.93 -7.17 32.30
CA THR A 388 26.86 -6.02 32.37
C THR A 388 28.14 -6.36 33.12
N ARG A 389 28.07 -7.16 34.21
CA ARG A 389 29.25 -7.57 34.98
C ARG A 389 30.15 -8.57 34.27
N ALA A 390 29.58 -9.38 33.37
CA ALA A 390 30.35 -10.35 32.59
C ALA A 390 31.31 -9.68 31.59
N ASP A 391 31.01 -8.45 31.14
CA ASP A 391 31.87 -7.67 30.24
C ASP A 391 32.95 -6.84 30.98
N GLU A 392 32.89 -6.73 32.31
CA GLU A 392 33.88 -5.98 33.13
C GLU A 392 35.06 -6.83 33.66
N GLN A 393 35.13 -8.13 33.34
CA GLN A 393 36.30 -8.97 33.67
C GLN A 393 37.20 -9.12 32.44
N PRO A 394 38.30 -8.34 32.33
CA PRO A 394 39.33 -8.63 31.33
C PRO A 394 40.13 -9.86 31.78
N GLU A 395 40.23 -10.87 30.91
CA GLU A 395 41.33 -11.85 30.98
C GLU A 395 42.69 -11.20 30.69
#